data_AF-A0A537NNI8-F1
#
_entry.id   AF-A0A537NNI8-F1
#
_cell.length_a   1.000
_cell.length_b   1.000
_cell.length_c   1.000
_cell.angle_alpha   90.00
_cell.angle_beta   90.00
_cell.angle_gamma   90.00
#
_symmetry.space_group_name_H-M   'P 1'
#
loop_
_entity.id
_entity.type
_entity.pdbx_description
1 polymer ?
#
loop_
_entity_poly.entity_id
_entity_poly.type
_entity_poly.pdbx_seq_one_letter_code
_entity_poly.pdbx_strand_id
1 'polypeptide(L)'
;MIYSWHSTLQFPRCPLDAPDEEIERTIIASQGGEKDRALVKEPDILELAEKVGAAFPTIPLLAIDVLREEGTGKLSVLECNPDGNTWHFASKIGEKLRLGFGNAKVNGPGRAHQIARRMFMEQYGAFDIVARTLVEKTNRLAS
;
A
#
# COMPACT_ATOMS: atom_id res chain seq x y z
N MET A 1 2.89 -8.89 -8.56
CA MET A 1 2.36 -7.90 -7.58
C MET A 1 1.17 -8.49 -6.83
N ILE A 2 0.95 -8.10 -5.56
CA ILE A 2 -0.12 -8.64 -4.70
C ILE A 2 -1.32 -7.68 -4.66
N TYR A 3 -1.09 -6.38 -4.43
CA TYR A 3 -2.05 -5.29 -4.59
C TYR A 3 -1.30 -3.94 -4.54
N SER A 4 -1.97 -2.86 -4.94
CA SER A 4 -1.45 -1.48 -4.88
C SER A 4 -2.57 -0.51 -4.53
N TRP A 5 -2.26 0.52 -3.73
CA TRP A 5 -3.24 1.55 -3.41
C TRP A 5 -2.58 2.92 -3.37
N HIS A 6 -3.37 3.93 -3.66
CA HIS A 6 -2.99 5.33 -3.45
C HIS A 6 -3.52 5.82 -2.12
N SER A 7 -2.74 6.69 -1.49
CA SER A 7 -3.14 7.43 -0.30
C SER A 7 -2.96 8.92 -0.60
N THR A 8 -4.05 9.67 -0.56
CA THR A 8 -4.05 11.11 -0.85
C THR A 8 -4.53 11.85 0.39
N LEU A 9 -3.79 12.87 0.83
CA LEU A 9 -4.27 13.75 1.91
C LEU A 9 -5.52 14.50 1.42
N GLN A 10 -6.53 14.60 2.27
CA GLN A 10 -7.77 15.31 1.93
C GLN A 10 -7.59 16.82 1.82
N PHE A 11 -6.58 17.35 2.50
CA PHE A 11 -6.26 18.77 2.49
C PHE A 11 -5.05 19.04 1.58
N PRO A 12 -5.13 20.04 0.69
CA PRO A 12 -4.01 20.42 -0.15
C PRO A 12 -2.88 20.99 0.71
N ARG A 13 -1.65 20.91 0.19
CA ARG A 13 -0.52 21.64 0.77
C ARG A 13 -0.72 23.14 0.56
N CYS A 14 -0.16 23.95 1.46
CA CYS A 14 -0.07 25.38 1.21
C CYS A 14 0.76 25.63 -0.08
N PRO A 15 0.55 26.77 -0.76
CA PRO A 15 1.43 27.23 -1.83
C PRO A 15 2.89 27.35 -1.38
N LEU A 16 3.83 27.25 -2.33
CA LEU A 16 5.27 27.40 -2.04
C LEU A 16 5.68 28.84 -1.72
N ASP A 17 4.82 29.82 -2.02
CA ASP A 17 4.96 31.23 -1.70
C ASP A 17 4.19 31.64 -0.43
N ALA A 18 3.66 30.67 0.32
CA ALA A 18 3.07 30.92 1.64
C ALA A 18 4.15 31.39 2.65
N PRO A 19 3.75 32.08 3.74
CA PRO A 19 4.68 32.43 4.82
C PRO A 19 5.39 31.19 5.39
N ASP A 20 6.67 31.34 5.79
CA ASP A 20 7.48 30.24 6.33
C ASP A 20 6.77 29.47 7.45
N GLU A 21 6.11 30.18 8.37
CA GLU A 21 5.35 29.56 9.47
C GLU A 21 4.23 28.64 8.96
N GLU A 22 3.59 28.98 7.84
CA GLU A 22 2.55 28.14 7.22
C GLU A 22 3.15 26.92 6.53
N ILE A 23 4.28 27.10 5.82
CA ILE A 23 5.02 26.02 5.18
C ILE A 23 5.48 25.00 6.23
N GLU A 24 6.06 25.48 7.34
CA GLU A 24 6.56 24.65 8.45
C GLU A 24 5.44 23.85 9.14
N ARG A 25 4.23 24.42 9.23
CA ARG A 25 3.06 23.74 9.83
C ARG A 25 2.37 22.76 8.88
N THR A 26 2.68 22.80 7.59
CA THR A 26 1.98 22.01 6.59
C THR A 26 2.28 20.52 6.73
N ILE A 27 1.22 19.70 6.70
CA ILE A 27 1.35 18.24 6.69
C ILE A 27 1.82 17.80 5.30
N ILE A 28 3.09 17.43 5.19
CA ILE A 28 3.68 16.97 3.93
C ILE A 28 3.49 15.46 3.73
N ALA A 29 3.58 14.69 4.81
CA ALA A 29 3.51 13.23 4.80
C ALA A 29 2.06 12.74 4.94
N SER A 30 1.66 11.76 4.11
CA SER A 30 0.28 11.24 4.13
C SER A 30 -0.10 10.56 5.45
N GLN A 31 0.86 10.27 6.32
CA GLN A 31 0.65 9.71 7.65
C GLN A 31 0.16 10.77 8.66
N GLY A 32 0.36 12.07 8.40
CA GLY A 32 0.10 13.15 9.35
C GLY A 32 -1.33 13.72 9.34
N GLY A 33 -2.20 13.33 8.39
CA GLY A 33 -3.53 13.91 8.24
C GLY A 33 -4.61 12.92 7.80
N GLU A 34 -5.84 13.43 7.64
CA GLU A 34 -6.93 12.68 7.04
C GLU A 34 -6.64 12.40 5.56
N LYS A 35 -6.90 11.18 5.13
CA LYS A 35 -6.55 10.71 3.79
C LYS A 35 -7.59 9.78 3.20
N ASP A 36 -7.74 9.91 1.90
CA ASP A 36 -8.48 8.97 1.08
C ASP A 36 -7.55 7.85 0.62
N ARG A 37 -8.12 6.65 0.49
CA ARG A 37 -7.41 5.50 -0.05
C ARG A 37 -8.24 4.82 -1.12
N ALA A 38 -7.60 4.49 -2.22
CA ALA A 38 -8.21 3.74 -3.31
C ALA A 38 -7.25 2.67 -3.79
N LEU A 39 -7.77 1.46 -4.03
CA LEU A 39 -7.03 0.44 -4.75
C LEU A 39 -6.88 0.90 -6.21
N VAL A 40 -5.65 0.88 -6.72
CA VAL A 40 -5.34 1.35 -8.07
C VAL A 40 -4.67 0.26 -8.89
N LYS A 41 -4.93 0.25 -10.20
CA LYS A 41 -4.29 -0.67 -11.14
C LYS A 41 -3.54 0.14 -12.20
N GLU A 42 -2.33 0.55 -11.85
CA GLU A 42 -1.47 1.37 -12.72
C GLU A 42 -0.34 0.52 -13.31
N PRO A 43 -0.22 0.41 -14.64
CA PRO A 43 0.75 -0.46 -15.29
C PRO A 43 2.21 -0.15 -14.93
N ASP A 44 2.56 1.12 -14.76
CA ASP A 44 3.92 1.55 -14.43
C ASP A 44 4.29 1.29 -12.97
N ILE A 45 3.32 1.38 -12.04
CA ILE A 45 3.49 0.92 -10.66
C ILE A 45 3.72 -0.59 -10.62
N LEU A 46 2.98 -1.36 -11.43
CA LEU A 46 3.18 -2.81 -11.56
C LEU A 46 4.59 -3.13 -12.09
N GLU A 47 5.00 -2.47 -13.17
CA GLU A 47 6.33 -2.66 -13.76
C GLU A 47 7.44 -2.32 -12.76
N LEU A 48 7.31 -1.21 -12.02
CA LEU A 48 8.25 -0.84 -10.97
C LEU A 48 8.29 -1.90 -9.86
N ALA A 49 7.12 -2.35 -9.38
CA ALA A 49 7.05 -3.35 -8.32
C ALA A 49 7.71 -4.68 -8.72
N GLU A 50 7.58 -5.08 -9.99
CA GLU A 50 8.26 -6.27 -10.53
C GLU A 50 9.79 -6.10 -10.57
N LYS A 51 10.27 -4.94 -11.05
CA LYS A 51 11.71 -4.62 -11.06
C LYS A 51 12.30 -4.62 -9.65
N VAL A 52 11.59 -4.01 -8.69
CA VAL A 52 12.03 -3.97 -7.30
C VAL A 52 12.00 -5.36 -6.70
N GLY A 53 10.92 -6.13 -6.90
CA GLY A 53 10.84 -7.52 -6.43
C GLY A 53 11.99 -8.39 -6.95
N ALA A 54 12.40 -8.22 -8.22
CA ALA A 54 13.54 -8.92 -8.79
C ALA A 54 14.88 -8.56 -8.14
N ALA A 55 15.02 -7.34 -7.59
CA ALA A 55 16.21 -6.91 -6.86
C ALA A 55 16.31 -7.54 -5.44
N PHE A 56 15.22 -8.11 -4.91
CA PHE A 56 15.18 -8.78 -3.61
C PHE A 56 14.79 -10.27 -3.74
N PRO A 57 15.58 -11.11 -4.44
CA PRO A 57 15.17 -12.46 -4.83
C PRO A 57 14.99 -13.42 -3.64
N THR A 58 15.53 -13.09 -2.47
CA THR A 58 15.41 -13.90 -1.25
C THR A 58 14.17 -13.56 -0.43
N ILE A 59 13.52 -12.43 -0.70
CA ILE A 59 12.37 -11.90 0.03
C ILE A 59 11.08 -12.30 -0.70
N PRO A 60 10.31 -13.29 -0.20
CA PRO A 60 9.15 -13.83 -0.93
C PRO A 60 8.00 -12.83 -1.05
N LEU A 61 7.87 -11.92 -0.08
CA LEU A 61 6.84 -10.91 -0.04
C LEU A 61 7.50 -9.58 0.34
N LEU A 62 7.37 -8.59 -0.53
CA LEU A 62 7.96 -7.27 -0.36
C LEU A 62 6.86 -6.23 -0.54
N ALA A 63 6.72 -5.34 0.44
CA ALA A 63 5.96 -4.11 0.28
C ALA A 63 6.93 -2.97 -0.04
N ILE A 64 6.47 -2.01 -0.85
CA ILE A 64 7.25 -0.83 -1.21
C ILE A 64 6.37 0.41 -1.11
N ASP A 65 6.96 1.49 -0.64
CA ASP A 65 6.36 2.82 -0.70
C ASP A 65 6.90 3.55 -1.93
N VAL A 66 5.99 4.04 -2.76
CA VAL A 66 6.31 4.67 -4.04
C VAL A 66 5.83 6.11 -4.03
N LEU A 67 6.68 7.03 -4.50
CA LEU A 67 6.28 8.37 -4.90
C LEU A 67 6.23 8.48 -6.42
N ARG A 68 5.23 9.20 -6.90
CA ARG A 68 5.16 9.73 -8.25
C ARG A 68 5.37 11.23 -8.18
N GLU A 69 6.37 11.74 -8.89
CA GLU A 69 6.58 13.18 -9.02
C GLU A 69 5.58 13.75 -10.04
N GLU A 70 4.92 14.85 -9.68
CA GLU A 70 3.74 15.35 -10.41
C GLU A 70 4.10 15.90 -11.80
N GLY A 71 5.23 16.59 -11.94
CA GLY A 71 5.59 17.28 -13.19
C GLY A 71 6.05 16.37 -14.31
N THR A 72 6.79 15.31 -13.99
CA THR A 72 7.39 14.37 -14.95
C THR A 72 6.74 12.99 -14.90
N GLY A 73 5.96 12.69 -13.87
CA GLY A 73 5.39 11.36 -13.64
C GLY A 73 6.41 10.33 -13.16
N LYS A 74 7.67 10.73 -12.90
CA LYS A 74 8.75 9.83 -12.52
C LYS A 74 8.43 9.13 -11.19
N LEU A 75 8.62 7.81 -11.20
CA LEU A 75 8.45 6.98 -10.02
C LEU A 75 9.76 6.82 -9.23
N SER A 76 9.66 6.89 -7.91
CA SER A 76 10.77 6.65 -6.97
C SER A 76 10.30 5.75 -5.82
N VAL A 77 11.12 4.78 -5.44
CA VAL A 77 10.87 3.96 -4.24
C VAL A 77 11.47 4.65 -3.04
N LEU A 78 10.67 4.89 -2.01
CA LEU A 78 11.12 5.52 -0.76
C LEU A 78 11.53 4.50 0.30
N GLU A 79 10.74 3.43 0.42
CA GLU A 79 10.92 2.41 1.44
C GLU A 79 10.68 1.03 0.84
N CYS A 80 11.53 0.09 1.24
CA CYS A 80 11.33 -1.34 1.03
C CYS A 80 11.07 -1.97 2.40
N ASN A 81 9.95 -2.65 2.52
CA ASN A 81 9.52 -3.34 3.72
C ASN A 81 9.63 -4.86 3.50
N PRO A 82 10.86 -5.43 3.60
CA PRO A 82 11.05 -6.87 3.60
C PRO A 82 10.45 -7.46 4.89
N ASP A 83 10.28 -8.78 4.93
CA ASP A 83 9.55 -9.56 5.96
C ASP A 83 8.07 -9.74 5.70
N GLY A 84 7.49 -9.02 4.73
CA GLY A 84 6.27 -9.50 4.09
C GLY A 84 5.12 -9.75 5.06
N ASN A 85 5.13 -9.07 6.20
CA ASN A 85 4.10 -9.25 7.19
C ASN A 85 2.80 -8.91 6.47
N THR A 86 1.94 -9.91 6.36
CA THR A 86 0.58 -9.79 5.85
C THR A 86 -0.27 -9.00 6.85
N TRP A 87 0.32 -7.99 7.49
CA TRP A 87 -0.26 -7.20 8.56
C TRP A 87 -1.56 -6.56 8.08
N HIS A 88 -1.57 -6.12 6.82
CA HIS A 88 -2.74 -5.65 6.10
C HIS A 88 -3.90 -6.66 6.01
N PHE A 89 -3.61 -7.97 5.91
CA PHE A 89 -4.63 -9.01 5.74
C PHE A 89 -5.32 -9.40 7.04
N ALA A 90 -4.56 -9.59 8.12
CA ALA A 90 -5.12 -10.21 9.33
C ALA A 90 -4.63 -9.64 10.67
N SER A 91 -3.59 -8.79 10.68
CA SER A 91 -3.12 -8.24 11.96
C SER A 91 -4.04 -7.17 12.52
N LYS A 92 -3.94 -6.91 13.84
CA LYS A 92 -4.56 -5.75 14.50
C LYS A 92 -4.05 -4.42 13.91
N ILE A 93 -2.78 -4.34 13.54
CA ILE A 93 -2.19 -3.13 12.93
C ILE A 93 -2.89 -2.81 11.59
N GLY A 94 -3.17 -3.82 10.78
CA GLY A 94 -3.90 -3.65 9.51
C GLY A 94 -5.41 -3.52 9.66
N GLU A 95 -5.97 -3.65 10.87
CA GLU A 95 -7.41 -3.59 11.09
C GLU A 95 -7.99 -2.23 10.69
N LYS A 96 -7.33 -1.15 11.11
CA LYS A 96 -7.72 0.23 10.74
C LYS A 96 -7.74 0.43 9.22
N LEU A 97 -6.80 -0.20 8.49
CA LEU A 97 -6.75 -0.14 7.03
C LEU A 97 -7.97 -0.85 6.42
N ARG A 98 -8.27 -2.07 6.89
CA ARG A 98 -9.43 -2.85 6.42
C ARG A 98 -10.76 -2.15 6.72
N LEU A 99 -10.90 -1.55 7.90
CA LEU A 99 -12.10 -0.77 8.26
C LEU A 99 -12.26 0.46 7.34
N GLY A 100 -11.15 1.11 6.98
CA GLY A 100 -11.13 2.22 6.02
C GLY A 100 -11.62 1.81 4.63
N PHE A 101 -10.99 0.81 4.01
CA PHE A 101 -11.39 0.33 2.69
C PHE A 101 -12.83 -0.20 2.65
N GLY A 102 -13.28 -0.86 3.71
CA GLY A 102 -14.65 -1.35 3.82
C GLY A 102 -15.70 -0.28 4.18
N ASN A 103 -15.29 0.97 4.36
CA ASN A 103 -16.13 2.08 4.82
C ASN A 103 -16.97 1.71 6.06
N ALA A 104 -16.30 1.42 7.17
CA ALA A 104 -16.93 1.00 8.42
C ALA A 104 -17.94 2.00 8.98
N LYS A 105 -17.80 3.31 8.68
CA LYS A 105 -18.77 4.34 9.06
C LYS A 105 -20.16 4.09 8.46
N VAL A 106 -20.20 3.54 7.24
CA VAL A 106 -21.45 3.23 6.51
C VAL A 106 -21.88 1.78 6.73
N ASN A 107 -20.93 0.84 6.67
CA ASN A 107 -21.24 -0.60 6.62
C ASN A 107 -21.22 -1.29 8.00
N GLY A 108 -20.69 -0.64 9.04
CA GLY A 108 -20.31 -1.28 10.29
C GLY A 108 -19.05 -2.16 10.16
N PRO A 109 -18.37 -2.49 11.28
CA PRO A 109 -17.04 -3.09 11.26
C PRO A 109 -17.02 -4.50 10.65
N GLY A 110 -17.99 -5.35 10.95
CA GLY A 110 -18.04 -6.72 10.44
C GLY A 110 -18.16 -6.79 8.91
N ARG A 111 -19.11 -6.01 8.34
CA ARG A 111 -19.28 -5.94 6.89
C ARG A 111 -18.12 -5.22 6.21
N ALA A 112 -17.57 -4.17 6.82
CA ALA A 112 -16.38 -3.49 6.29
C ALA A 112 -15.18 -4.43 6.14
N HIS A 113 -14.93 -5.31 7.11
CA HIS A 113 -13.88 -6.32 6.97
C HIS A 113 -14.11 -7.27 5.79
N GLN A 114 -15.34 -7.73 5.59
CA GLN A 114 -15.68 -8.61 4.47
C GLN A 114 -15.49 -7.91 3.12
N ILE A 115 -15.89 -6.64 3.02
CA ILE A 115 -15.71 -5.82 1.82
C ILE A 115 -14.22 -5.65 1.53
N ALA A 116 -13.43 -5.16 2.50
CA ALA A 116 -12.01 -4.92 2.31
C ALA A 116 -11.24 -6.20 1.96
N ARG A 117 -11.58 -7.33 2.61
CA ARG A 117 -10.99 -8.63 2.27
C ARG A 117 -11.23 -8.99 0.81
N ARG A 118 -12.47 -8.84 0.34
CA ARG A 118 -12.84 -9.11 -1.05
C ARG A 118 -12.07 -8.21 -2.02
N MET A 119 -12.02 -6.91 -1.74
CA MET A 119 -11.28 -5.94 -2.55
C MET A 119 -9.80 -6.34 -2.72
N PHE A 120 -9.13 -6.74 -1.63
CA PHE A 120 -7.75 -7.21 -1.72
C PHE A 120 -7.61 -8.52 -2.49
N MET A 121 -8.52 -9.48 -2.29
CA MET A 121 -8.50 -10.75 -3.04
C MET A 121 -8.68 -10.54 -4.55
N GLU A 122 -9.56 -9.63 -4.94
CA GLU A 122 -9.89 -9.37 -6.36
C GLU A 122 -8.81 -8.57 -7.10
N GLN A 123 -7.99 -7.79 -6.39
CA GLN A 123 -6.94 -6.99 -7.00
C GLN A 123 -5.70 -7.86 -7.29
N TYR A 124 -5.76 -8.70 -8.32
CA TYR A 124 -4.67 -9.61 -8.78
C TYR A 124 -4.63 -10.99 -8.13
N GLY A 125 -5.64 -11.43 -7.38
CA GLY A 125 -5.59 -12.74 -6.73
C GLY A 125 -4.57 -12.77 -5.60
N ALA A 126 -4.45 -11.65 -4.86
CA ALA A 126 -3.46 -11.39 -3.82
C ALA A 126 -3.16 -12.59 -2.93
N PHE A 127 -4.22 -13.23 -2.41
CA PHE A 127 -4.12 -14.31 -1.44
C PHE A 127 -3.57 -15.59 -2.07
N ASP A 128 -3.96 -15.91 -3.30
CA ASP A 128 -3.47 -17.10 -4.01
C ASP A 128 -1.99 -16.94 -4.37
N ILE A 129 -1.59 -15.74 -4.82
CA ILE A 129 -0.19 -15.40 -5.08
C ILE A 129 0.64 -15.55 -3.80
N VAL A 130 0.17 -14.95 -2.69
CA VAL A 130 0.87 -15.00 -1.40
C VAL A 130 1.01 -16.45 -0.91
N ALA A 131 -0.08 -17.22 -0.92
CA ALA A 131 -0.07 -18.61 -0.47
C ALA A 131 0.91 -19.46 -1.28
N ARG A 132 0.84 -19.38 -2.62
CA ARG A 132 1.75 -20.10 -3.51
C ARG A 132 3.21 -19.72 -3.26
N THR A 133 3.53 -18.42 -3.25
CA THR A 133 4.92 -17.95 -3.09
C THR A 133 5.51 -18.37 -1.74
N LEU A 134 4.72 -18.32 -0.66
CA LEU A 134 5.18 -18.76 0.65
C LEU A 134 5.38 -20.28 0.73
N VAL A 135 4.49 -21.08 0.14
CA VAL A 135 4.64 -22.54 0.05
C VAL A 135 5.90 -22.91 -0.75
N GLU A 136 6.10 -22.30 -1.92
CA GLU A 136 7.31 -22.52 -2.73
C GLU A 136 8.59 -22.17 -1.97
N LYS A 137 8.61 -21.03 -1.28
CA LYS A 137 9.76 -20.63 -0.46
C LYS A 137 10.03 -21.61 0.68
N THR A 138 8.97 -22.08 1.34
CA THR A 138 9.07 -23.04 2.45
C THR A 138 9.66 -24.37 1.97
N ASN A 139 9.15 -24.91 0.85
CA ASN A 139 9.67 -26.15 0.27
C ASN A 139 11.15 -26.05 -0.11
N ARG A 140 11.57 -24.92 -0.70
CA ARG A 140 12.99 -24.66 -1.03
C ARG A 140 13.90 -24.60 0.19
N LEU A 141 13.40 -24.14 1.33
CA LEU A 141 14.18 -24.06 2.58
C LEU A 141 14.21 -25.38 3.36
N ALA A 142 13.25 -26.28 3.11
CA ALA A 142 13.15 -27.57 3.76
C ALA A 142 13.87 -28.71 3.01
N SER A 143 14.36 -28.44 1.80
CA SER A 143 15.15 -29.36 0.97
C SER A 143 16.65 -29.12 1.18
#